data_AF-A0A3M1N0F9-F1
#
_entry.id   AF-A0A3M1N0F9-F1
#
_cell.length_a   1.000
_cell.length_b   1.000
_cell.length_c   1.000
_cell.angle_alpha   90.00
_cell.angle_beta   90.00
_cell.angle_gamma   90.00
#
_symmetry.space_group_name_H-M   'P 1'
#
loop_
_entity.id
_entity.type
_entity.pdbx_description
1 polymer ?
#
loop_
_entity_poly.entity_id
_entity_poly.type
_entity_poly.pdbx_seq_one_letter_code
_entity_poly.pdbx_strand_id
1 'polypeptide(L)'
;AYGNTTLGGTVTFNGTQTQNFQISVDDATTGTNSQNWTLNDVVINNTAPIADRHVQIATHPTGGFDSDRDMWIAGTLTFTSGRIHTTGATLNGGAPAEVRILNSDPTAISRTPWPPDASSFTALVADNQDRYVYGYLRRNIVAADGAYRFPVGDVPTGATAKGLQGIDVTAASDHYVRVLFEPTPVANNTLPTYCRPGDPTPSYSYFALNNGRWTIQPFGAVDATTVGAQTGPASITMYNRVVTNATTTGACPAAGTSPDDYWPGRPTDQCYVGFNANATPAVQLVNPNNCEGSNTGFTVTRTGFTGAGYNTNGSVYFATAWTQNHPLPAEDIRLTAAPAGSAIALTWTVSPEREHILGYELYRSTDGVNFSRIAQIDKQGRTTYNHRDAYVQPLTRYFYRVEQHDIFGNIRYSNTVEAMLPAPGETFSVQLQPNPVVSEGYLLVTIPAGGTLAFQLYDAAGKLVAQQAWDLTAGSHQVDLSPILAQVAAGNYNALLSWGGEVRTLRLIKADLTR
;
A
#
# COMPACT_ATOMS: atom_id res chain seq x y z
N ALA A 1 38.77 6.94 -29.45
CA ALA A 1 38.84 6.11 -30.64
C ALA A 1 37.81 6.54 -31.67
N TYR A 2 38.19 7.45 -32.57
CA TYR A 2 37.55 7.51 -33.89
C TYR A 2 37.94 6.23 -34.63
N GLY A 3 36.97 5.44 -35.05
CA GLY A 3 37.22 4.25 -35.86
C GLY A 3 36.23 3.16 -35.56
N ASN A 4 35.67 2.61 -36.63
CA ASN A 4 34.89 1.38 -36.71
C ASN A 4 35.69 0.16 -36.23
N THR A 5 36.01 0.15 -34.94
CA THR A 5 36.66 -0.94 -34.23
C THR A 5 35.84 -1.17 -32.99
N THR A 6 35.16 -2.32 -32.93
CA THR A 6 34.68 -2.93 -31.70
C THR A 6 35.73 -2.69 -30.62
N LEU A 7 35.45 -1.82 -29.65
CA LEU A 7 36.31 -1.65 -28.47
C LEU A 7 36.16 -2.94 -27.66
N GLY A 8 36.91 -3.98 -28.05
CA GLY A 8 36.97 -5.24 -27.34
C GLY A 8 37.54 -4.99 -25.95
N GLY A 9 36.68 -5.02 -24.94
CA GLY A 9 37.09 -4.82 -23.56
C GLY A 9 35.95 -4.47 -22.62
N THR A 10 36.24 -4.59 -21.32
CA THR A 10 35.31 -4.24 -20.25
C THR A 10 35.69 -2.88 -19.67
N VAL A 11 34.75 -1.93 -19.66
CA VAL A 11 34.86 -0.66 -18.95
C VAL A 11 34.28 -0.84 -17.55
N THR A 12 35.13 -0.71 -16.53
CA THR A 12 34.72 -0.83 -15.13
C THR A 12 34.77 0.54 -14.45
N PHE A 13 33.62 1.01 -13.96
CA PHE A 13 33.49 2.26 -13.22
C PHE A 13 33.75 2.04 -11.71
N ASN A 14 35.02 2.01 -11.33
CA ASN A 14 35.49 1.87 -9.94
C ASN A 14 35.83 3.25 -9.36
N GLY A 15 34.96 3.82 -8.53
CA GLY A 15 35.20 5.14 -7.94
C GLY A 15 34.49 5.33 -6.60
N THR A 16 34.94 6.34 -5.86
CA THR A 16 34.44 6.70 -4.52
C THR A 16 33.61 7.98 -4.52
N GLN A 17 33.36 8.54 -5.70
CA GLN A 17 32.54 9.72 -5.94
C GLN A 17 31.63 9.48 -7.16
N THR A 18 30.81 10.48 -7.51
CA THR A 18 30.14 10.53 -8.80
C THR A 18 31.16 10.52 -9.93
N GLN A 19 30.95 9.64 -10.91
CA GLN A 19 31.80 9.53 -12.10
C GLN A 19 31.03 10.07 -13.30
N ASN A 20 31.64 10.94 -14.10
CA ASN A 20 31.01 11.45 -15.30
C ASN A 20 31.40 10.58 -16.51
N PHE A 21 30.41 10.09 -17.25
CA PHE A 21 30.57 9.50 -18.56
C PHE A 21 30.19 10.52 -19.62
N GLN A 22 31.06 10.72 -20.60
CA GLN A 22 30.78 11.56 -21.75
C GLN A 22 31.51 10.98 -22.96
N ILE A 23 30.84 10.96 -24.10
CA ILE A 23 31.49 10.79 -25.39
C ILE A 23 31.80 12.19 -25.92
N SER A 24 33.06 12.43 -26.28
CA SER A 24 33.47 13.67 -26.96
C SER A 24 33.71 13.32 -28.42
N VAL A 25 32.79 13.73 -29.30
CA VAL A 25 32.97 13.64 -30.74
C VAL A 25 33.45 15.01 -31.21
N ASP A 26 34.74 15.12 -31.56
CA ASP A 26 35.42 16.41 -31.80
C ASP A 26 35.17 16.98 -33.20
N ASP A 27 34.15 16.51 -33.93
CA ASP A 27 33.97 16.87 -35.33
C ASP A 27 32.53 17.28 -35.66
N ALA A 28 32.27 18.57 -35.51
CA ALA A 28 31.04 19.23 -35.97
C ALA A 28 30.94 19.31 -37.51
N THR A 29 31.94 18.84 -38.27
CA THR A 29 32.08 19.10 -39.71
C THR A 29 31.96 17.87 -40.61
N THR A 30 32.12 16.63 -40.12
CA THR A 30 32.04 15.40 -40.96
C THR A 30 30.77 14.57 -40.80
N GLY A 31 29.88 14.92 -39.86
CA GLY A 31 28.59 14.22 -39.69
C GLY A 31 28.71 12.78 -39.20
N THR A 32 29.87 12.36 -38.67
CA THR A 32 30.03 11.04 -38.06
C THR A 32 29.31 10.99 -36.71
N ASN A 33 28.26 10.17 -36.64
CA ASN A 33 27.46 9.92 -35.45
C ASN A 33 28.26 9.23 -34.32
N SER A 34 27.83 9.42 -33.08
CA SER A 34 28.35 8.76 -31.87
C SER A 34 28.30 7.23 -31.85
N GLN A 35 27.61 6.60 -32.82
CA GLN A 35 27.46 5.15 -32.93
C GLN A 35 28.81 4.41 -33.03
N ASN A 36 29.86 5.10 -33.49
CA ASN A 36 31.21 4.56 -33.59
C ASN A 36 31.90 4.31 -32.22
N TRP A 37 31.30 4.74 -31.11
CA TRP A 37 31.88 4.65 -29.77
C TRP A 37 31.07 3.71 -28.86
N THR A 38 30.81 2.51 -29.37
CA THR A 38 30.11 1.47 -28.62
C THR A 38 31.07 0.76 -27.66
N LEU A 39 30.70 0.72 -26.38
CA LEU A 39 31.41 -0.04 -25.35
C LEU A 39 31.06 -1.52 -25.50
N ASN A 40 32.01 -2.45 -25.32
CA ASN A 40 31.68 -3.88 -25.33
C ASN A 40 31.01 -4.27 -24.01
N ASP A 41 31.77 -4.40 -22.92
CA ASP A 41 31.18 -4.69 -21.61
C ASP A 41 31.30 -3.49 -20.68
N VAL A 42 30.30 -3.30 -19.81
CA VAL A 42 30.28 -2.25 -18.79
C VAL A 42 30.01 -2.89 -17.44
N VAL A 43 30.86 -2.58 -16.46
CA VAL A 43 30.69 -2.99 -15.07
C VAL A 43 30.59 -1.74 -14.20
N ILE A 44 29.47 -1.59 -13.49
CA ILE A 44 29.32 -0.54 -12.47
C ILE A 44 29.70 -1.16 -11.12
N ASN A 45 30.75 -0.61 -10.51
CA ASN A 45 31.25 -1.03 -9.20
C ASN A 45 31.71 0.21 -8.41
N ASN A 46 30.81 1.18 -8.32
CA ASN A 46 31.04 2.43 -7.61
C ASN A 46 30.84 2.20 -6.09
N THR A 47 31.79 2.62 -5.27
CA THR A 47 31.78 2.43 -3.81
C THR A 47 31.52 3.71 -3.03
N ALA A 48 31.16 4.81 -3.70
CA ALA A 48 30.77 6.07 -3.08
C ALA A 48 29.60 5.91 -2.08
N PRO A 49 29.33 6.91 -1.23
CA PRO A 49 28.08 6.96 -0.46
C PRO A 49 26.86 6.87 -1.38
N ILE A 50 25.75 6.31 -0.87
CA ILE A 50 24.62 5.91 -1.72
C ILE A 50 23.98 7.07 -2.51
N ALA A 51 24.07 8.30 -2.01
CA ALA A 51 23.63 9.51 -2.71
C ALA A 51 24.46 9.76 -3.98
N ASP A 52 25.78 9.62 -3.89
CA ASP A 52 26.73 9.96 -4.95
C ASP A 52 27.17 8.77 -5.80
N ARG A 53 26.77 7.56 -5.41
CA ARG A 53 27.14 6.28 -6.05
C ARG A 53 26.46 6.08 -7.39
N HIS A 54 26.88 6.86 -8.38
CA HIS A 54 26.40 6.74 -9.73
C HIS A 54 27.45 7.14 -10.76
N VAL A 55 27.25 6.65 -11.97
CA VAL A 55 27.85 7.17 -13.19
C VAL A 55 26.84 8.14 -13.80
N GLN A 56 27.18 9.42 -13.86
CA GLN A 56 26.37 10.45 -14.50
C GLN A 56 26.72 10.50 -15.99
N ILE A 57 25.73 10.32 -16.86
CA ILE A 57 25.89 10.73 -18.25
C ILE A 57 25.90 12.25 -18.29
N ALA A 58 27.05 12.83 -18.63
CA ALA A 58 27.27 14.28 -18.61
C ALA A 58 26.68 14.96 -19.85
N THR A 59 26.37 16.25 -19.71
CA THR A 59 25.97 17.10 -20.83
C THR A 59 27.13 17.28 -21.81
N HIS A 60 26.85 17.23 -23.12
CA HIS A 60 27.86 17.55 -24.13
C HIS A 60 28.18 19.06 -24.07
N PRO A 61 29.46 19.48 -24.05
CA PRO A 61 29.88 20.87 -23.82
C PRO A 61 29.67 21.81 -25.02
N THR A 62 29.39 21.29 -26.21
CA THR A 62 29.10 22.05 -27.44
C THR A 62 27.91 21.44 -28.18
N GLY A 63 27.10 22.22 -28.90
CA GLY A 63 25.81 21.79 -29.49
C GLY A 63 25.87 20.68 -30.55
N GLY A 64 26.10 19.43 -30.12
CA GLY A 64 26.04 18.20 -30.93
C GLY A 64 24.65 17.56 -30.98
N PHE A 65 24.55 16.33 -31.48
CA PHE A 65 23.28 15.60 -31.57
C PHE A 65 22.90 14.98 -30.22
N ASP A 66 21.61 14.81 -29.97
CA ASP A 66 21.12 14.22 -28.71
C ASP A 66 21.69 12.81 -28.45
N SER A 67 21.87 12.02 -29.51
CA SER A 67 22.45 10.67 -29.47
C SER A 67 23.92 10.63 -29.07
N ASP A 68 24.61 11.78 -29.07
CA ASP A 68 26.04 11.86 -28.76
C ASP A 68 26.32 11.78 -27.25
N ARG A 69 25.27 11.81 -26.44
CA ARG A 69 25.35 11.63 -24.98
C ARG A 69 25.12 10.19 -24.53
N ASP A 70 24.52 9.36 -25.38
CA ASP A 70 24.05 8.05 -24.96
C ASP A 70 25.21 7.10 -24.64
N MET A 71 24.99 6.22 -23.66
CA MET A 71 25.92 5.14 -23.36
C MET A 71 25.54 3.92 -24.21
N TRP A 72 26.30 3.69 -25.28
CA TRP A 72 26.12 2.55 -26.19
C TRP A 72 26.89 1.32 -25.69
N ILE A 73 26.20 0.19 -25.50
CA ILE A 73 26.78 -1.06 -24.99
C ILE A 73 26.44 -2.23 -25.93
N ALA A 74 27.46 -2.84 -26.54
CA ALA A 74 27.35 -3.98 -27.46
C ALA A 74 27.28 -5.35 -26.77
N GLY A 75 27.94 -5.50 -25.63
CA GLY A 75 28.07 -6.72 -24.86
C GLY A 75 27.16 -6.69 -23.63
N THR A 76 27.75 -6.72 -22.44
CA THR A 76 27.00 -6.83 -21.17
C THR A 76 27.03 -5.56 -20.34
N LEU A 77 25.96 -5.30 -19.59
CA LEU A 77 25.90 -4.32 -18.51
C LEU A 77 25.74 -5.05 -17.18
N THR A 78 26.77 -5.00 -16.35
CA THR A 78 26.78 -5.65 -15.03
C THR A 78 26.75 -4.60 -13.93
N PHE A 79 25.76 -4.67 -13.04
CA PHE A 79 25.70 -3.88 -11.83
C PHE A 79 26.20 -4.67 -10.62
N THR A 80 27.44 -4.45 -10.21
CA THR A 80 27.97 -4.92 -8.92
C THR A 80 27.52 -3.98 -7.79
N SER A 81 27.59 -2.67 -8.05
CA SER A 81 27.05 -1.58 -7.24
C SER A 81 26.93 -0.34 -8.13
N GLY A 82 26.36 0.74 -7.62
CA GLY A 82 26.14 1.98 -8.35
C GLY A 82 24.99 1.95 -9.33
N ARG A 83 24.62 3.15 -9.75
CA ARG A 83 23.57 3.42 -10.72
C ARG A 83 24.14 4.10 -11.95
N ILE A 84 23.41 4.09 -13.05
CA ILE A 84 23.68 4.99 -14.18
C ILE A 84 22.60 6.05 -14.18
N HIS A 85 22.99 7.32 -14.07
CA HIS A 85 22.08 8.46 -14.08
C HIS A 85 22.08 9.08 -15.47
N THR A 86 20.91 9.05 -16.10
CA THR A 86 20.69 9.54 -17.47
C THR A 86 19.86 10.82 -17.50
N THR A 87 19.16 11.13 -16.41
CA THR A 87 18.36 12.36 -16.28
C THR A 87 19.26 13.59 -16.03
N GLY A 88 19.01 14.65 -16.79
CA GLY A 88 19.78 15.90 -16.83
C GLY A 88 19.19 16.86 -17.89
N ALA A 89 19.62 18.13 -17.92
CA ALA A 89 19.13 19.11 -18.89
C ALA A 89 19.30 18.60 -20.34
N THR A 90 18.27 18.78 -21.16
CA THR A 90 18.28 18.39 -22.57
C THR A 90 19.24 19.31 -23.35
N LEU A 91 19.99 18.76 -24.32
CA LEU A 91 20.74 19.61 -25.25
C LEU A 91 19.72 20.29 -26.16
N ASN A 92 19.69 21.62 -26.21
CA ASN A 92 18.80 22.38 -27.11
C ASN A 92 17.29 22.03 -27.02
N GLY A 93 16.81 21.52 -25.87
CA GLY A 93 15.42 21.05 -25.75
C GLY A 93 15.15 19.65 -26.33
N GLY A 94 16.20 18.93 -26.74
CA GLY A 94 16.17 17.64 -27.42
C GLY A 94 15.91 16.42 -26.52
N ALA A 95 16.11 15.22 -27.06
CA ALA A 95 15.84 13.95 -26.37
C ALA A 95 16.76 13.75 -25.15
N PRO A 96 16.27 13.14 -24.06
CA PRO A 96 17.09 12.82 -22.89
C PRO A 96 18.14 11.76 -23.24
N ALA A 97 19.25 11.75 -22.48
CA ALA A 97 20.28 10.73 -22.66
C ALA A 97 19.74 9.34 -22.24
N GLU A 98 20.29 8.29 -22.83
CA GLU A 98 19.87 6.91 -22.64
C GLU A 98 21.06 5.97 -22.42
N VAL A 99 20.82 4.88 -21.69
CA VAL A 99 21.66 3.68 -21.79
C VAL A 99 21.07 2.79 -22.88
N ARG A 100 21.86 2.40 -23.88
CA ARG A 100 21.41 1.58 -25.01
C ARG A 100 22.16 0.25 -25.03
N ILE A 101 21.44 -0.85 -24.90
CA ILE A 101 21.98 -2.21 -24.97
C ILE A 101 21.64 -2.82 -26.34
N LEU A 102 22.68 -3.09 -27.14
CA LEU A 102 22.55 -3.73 -28.47
C LEU A 102 22.43 -5.25 -28.36
N ASN A 103 23.03 -5.84 -27.32
CA ASN A 103 23.00 -7.26 -27.07
C ASN A 103 21.56 -7.73 -26.85
N SER A 104 21.09 -8.60 -27.75
CA SER A 104 19.75 -9.17 -27.74
C SER A 104 19.60 -10.34 -26.76
N ASP A 105 20.67 -10.76 -26.07
CA ASP A 105 20.54 -11.77 -25.02
C ASP A 105 19.71 -11.19 -23.86
N PRO A 106 18.63 -11.86 -23.41
CA PRO A 106 17.84 -11.43 -22.25
C PRO A 106 18.69 -11.17 -21.01
N THR A 107 19.77 -11.92 -20.84
CA THR A 107 20.72 -11.88 -19.72
C THR A 107 21.83 -10.85 -19.87
N ALA A 108 21.87 -10.08 -20.97
CA ALA A 108 22.86 -9.05 -21.23
C ALA A 108 22.95 -7.96 -20.14
N ILE A 109 21.90 -7.79 -19.33
CA ILE A 109 21.94 -6.97 -18.12
C ILE A 109 21.93 -7.87 -16.89
N SER A 110 23.04 -7.86 -16.15
CA SER A 110 23.21 -8.67 -14.95
C SER A 110 23.20 -7.81 -13.69
N ARG A 111 22.33 -8.17 -12.75
CA ARG A 111 22.37 -7.75 -11.34
C ARG A 111 21.86 -8.90 -10.49
N THR A 112 22.53 -9.17 -9.37
CA THR A 112 22.13 -10.24 -8.44
C THR A 112 21.96 -9.64 -7.04
N PRO A 113 20.82 -9.89 -6.36
CA PRO A 113 19.65 -10.64 -6.83
C PRO A 113 18.74 -9.85 -7.79
N TRP A 114 18.03 -10.56 -8.67
CA TRP A 114 16.82 -10.07 -9.34
C TRP A 114 15.75 -11.15 -9.37
N PRO A 115 14.48 -10.81 -9.11
CA PRO A 115 14.02 -9.53 -8.55
C PRO A 115 14.63 -9.35 -7.14
N PRO A 116 14.80 -8.14 -6.59
CA PRO A 116 15.59 -7.97 -5.36
C PRO A 116 15.17 -8.96 -4.23
N ASP A 117 16.01 -9.89 -3.83
CA ASP A 117 15.57 -10.98 -2.96
C ASP A 117 15.68 -10.58 -1.48
N ALA A 118 14.93 -9.55 -1.11
CA ALA A 118 14.96 -9.00 0.23
C ALA A 118 14.04 -9.81 1.13
N SER A 119 14.62 -10.50 2.11
CA SER A 119 13.90 -11.29 3.12
C SER A 119 13.06 -10.44 4.08
N SER A 120 13.17 -9.11 4.03
CA SER A 120 12.41 -8.16 4.86
C SER A 120 12.35 -6.77 4.20
N PHE A 121 11.40 -5.92 4.63
CA PHE A 121 11.31 -4.53 4.17
C PHE A 121 12.57 -3.71 4.49
N THR A 122 13.18 -3.94 5.66
CA THR A 122 14.43 -3.26 6.04
C THR A 122 15.57 -3.59 5.09
N ALA A 123 15.67 -4.86 4.64
CA ALA A 123 16.64 -5.27 3.63
C ALA A 123 16.28 -4.73 2.24
N LEU A 124 14.98 -4.61 1.94
CA LEU A 124 14.44 -4.12 0.67
C LEU A 124 14.85 -2.67 0.40
N VAL A 125 14.81 -1.81 1.43
CA VAL A 125 15.23 -0.41 1.32
C VAL A 125 16.69 -0.33 0.88
N ALA A 126 17.58 -1.13 1.45
CA ALA A 126 18.99 -1.16 1.07
C ALA A 126 19.18 -1.72 -0.36
N ASP A 127 18.46 -2.77 -0.74
CA ASP A 127 18.55 -3.39 -2.08
C ASP A 127 17.97 -2.51 -3.21
N ASN A 128 17.02 -1.62 -2.88
CA ASN A 128 16.42 -0.69 -3.82
C ASN A 128 17.24 0.58 -4.01
N GLN A 129 18.24 0.84 -3.17
CA GLN A 129 19.04 2.04 -3.29
C GLN A 129 20.04 1.98 -4.44
N ASP A 130 20.23 0.83 -5.10
CA ASP A 130 21.33 0.65 -6.03
C ASP A 130 21.09 -0.35 -7.17
N ARG A 131 22.01 -0.36 -8.14
CA ARG A 131 22.06 -1.31 -9.27
C ARG A 131 20.92 -1.14 -10.27
N TYR A 132 20.72 0.08 -10.77
CA TYR A 132 19.72 0.40 -11.77
C TYR A 132 20.10 1.62 -12.61
N VAL A 133 19.36 1.83 -13.69
CA VAL A 133 19.39 3.05 -14.49
C VAL A 133 18.37 4.03 -13.92
N TYR A 134 18.84 5.16 -13.42
CA TYR A 134 17.98 6.31 -13.11
C TYR A 134 17.73 7.09 -14.40
N GLY A 135 16.53 6.90 -14.96
CA GLY A 135 16.09 7.48 -16.22
C GLY A 135 15.87 6.44 -17.33
N TYR A 136 16.42 6.67 -18.53
CA TYR A 136 16.07 5.93 -19.74
C TYR A 136 17.01 4.76 -20.04
N LEU A 137 16.43 3.56 -20.17
CA LEU A 137 17.11 2.35 -20.61
C LEU A 137 16.44 1.78 -21.86
N ARG A 138 17.21 1.64 -22.94
CA ARG A 138 16.78 1.04 -24.20
C ARG A 138 17.48 -0.29 -24.46
N ARG A 139 16.72 -1.32 -24.83
CA ARG A 139 17.25 -2.65 -25.17
C ARG A 139 16.74 -3.12 -26.53
N ASN A 140 17.55 -3.91 -27.22
CA ASN A 140 17.11 -4.79 -28.29
C ASN A 140 16.38 -6.00 -27.70
N ILE A 141 15.16 -6.29 -28.16
CA ILE A 141 14.35 -7.41 -27.68
C ILE A 141 13.87 -8.29 -28.84
N VAL A 142 13.88 -9.61 -28.62
CA VAL A 142 13.56 -10.64 -29.61
C VAL A 142 12.36 -11.45 -29.14
N ALA A 143 11.45 -11.79 -30.06
CA ALA A 143 10.14 -12.36 -29.71
C ALA A 143 10.19 -13.74 -29.00
N ALA A 144 11.26 -14.51 -29.23
CA ALA A 144 11.38 -15.89 -28.75
C ALA A 144 12.35 -16.07 -27.57
N ASP A 145 13.12 -15.04 -27.22
CA ASP A 145 14.25 -15.18 -26.27
C ASP A 145 13.81 -15.07 -24.81
N GLY A 146 12.52 -14.80 -24.54
CA GLY A 146 11.97 -14.71 -23.19
C GLY A 146 11.93 -13.28 -22.65
N ALA A 147 12.11 -13.13 -21.34
CA ALA A 147 11.84 -11.88 -20.64
C ALA A 147 13.08 -10.99 -20.53
N TYR A 148 13.00 -9.79 -21.10
CA TYR A 148 14.04 -8.77 -21.06
C TYR A 148 13.88 -7.89 -19.82
N ARG A 149 14.89 -7.92 -18.99
CA ARG A 149 14.98 -7.13 -17.76
C ARG A 149 15.30 -5.67 -17.99
N PHE A 150 14.56 -4.78 -17.33
CA PHE A 150 14.83 -3.35 -17.26
C PHE A 150 14.95 -2.93 -15.79
N PRO A 151 16.17 -2.89 -15.23
CA PRO A 151 16.40 -2.34 -13.90
C PRO A 151 16.42 -0.81 -14.02
N VAL A 152 15.24 -0.18 -13.96
CA VAL A 152 15.09 1.28 -13.94
C VAL A 152 14.73 1.74 -12.52
N GLY A 153 14.75 3.02 -12.22
CA GLY A 153 14.38 3.49 -10.88
C GLY A 153 14.38 5.00 -10.75
N ASP A 154 14.24 5.47 -9.51
CA ASP A 154 14.23 6.88 -9.10
C ASP A 154 15.44 7.20 -8.20
N VAL A 155 15.54 8.42 -7.67
CA VAL A 155 16.49 8.76 -6.61
C VAL A 155 16.44 7.73 -5.46
N PRO A 156 17.59 7.40 -4.86
CA PRO A 156 17.71 6.36 -3.83
C PRO A 156 17.30 6.83 -2.43
N THR A 157 17.18 8.14 -2.20
CA THR A 157 17.05 8.76 -0.88
C THR A 157 16.10 9.94 -0.92
N GLY A 158 15.24 10.07 0.09
CA GLY A 158 14.25 11.15 0.21
C GLY A 158 12.85 10.63 0.52
N ALA A 159 11.96 11.50 1.00
CA ALA A 159 10.61 11.12 1.42
C ALA A 159 9.73 10.55 0.28
N THR A 160 10.06 10.89 -0.97
CA THR A 160 9.37 10.40 -2.17
C THR A 160 10.19 9.39 -2.96
N ALA A 161 11.42 9.09 -2.51
CA ALA A 161 12.39 8.29 -3.24
C ALA A 161 11.91 6.86 -3.44
N LYS A 162 11.88 6.42 -4.70
CA LYS A 162 11.40 5.09 -5.05
C LYS A 162 12.52 4.06 -5.29
N GLY A 163 13.76 4.50 -5.45
CA GLY A 163 14.88 3.58 -5.75
C GLY A 163 14.60 2.72 -6.99
N LEU A 164 15.13 1.50 -7.04
CA LEU A 164 14.88 0.54 -8.11
C LEU A 164 13.39 0.20 -8.26
N GLN A 165 12.96 0.23 -9.50
CA GLN A 165 11.63 -0.14 -9.99
C GLN A 165 11.81 -1.09 -11.17
N GLY A 166 11.60 -2.38 -10.94
CA GLY A 166 11.90 -3.39 -11.94
C GLY A 166 10.76 -3.62 -12.91
N ILE A 167 11.08 -3.90 -14.17
CA ILE A 167 10.11 -4.43 -15.13
C ILE A 167 10.80 -5.41 -16.08
N ASP A 168 10.15 -6.53 -16.31
CA ASP A 168 10.52 -7.52 -17.32
C ASP A 168 9.52 -7.41 -18.48
N VAL A 169 10.03 -7.44 -19.71
CA VAL A 169 9.24 -7.28 -20.94
C VAL A 169 9.56 -8.42 -21.89
N THR A 170 8.55 -9.14 -22.38
CA THR A 170 8.74 -10.08 -23.51
C THR A 170 8.27 -9.42 -24.80
N ALA A 171 8.92 -9.72 -25.92
CA ALA A 171 8.58 -9.12 -27.21
C ALA A 171 7.55 -9.95 -27.97
N ALA A 172 6.65 -9.31 -28.72
CA ALA A 172 5.78 -10.00 -29.69
C ALA A 172 6.42 -10.07 -31.10
N SER A 173 7.41 -9.22 -31.36
CA SER A 173 8.23 -9.16 -32.58
C SER A 173 9.60 -8.61 -32.21
N ASP A 174 10.59 -8.75 -33.08
CA ASP A 174 11.92 -8.19 -32.84
C ASP A 174 11.88 -6.66 -32.99
N HIS A 175 12.28 -5.94 -31.95
CA HIS A 175 12.33 -4.48 -31.94
C HIS A 175 13.15 -3.93 -30.77
N TYR A 176 13.26 -2.60 -30.69
CA TYR A 176 13.89 -1.93 -29.56
C TYR A 176 12.84 -1.40 -28.60
N VAL A 177 13.06 -1.55 -27.30
CA VAL A 177 12.17 -1.02 -26.26
C VAL A 177 12.94 -0.11 -25.34
N ARG A 178 12.42 1.10 -25.13
CA ARG A 178 12.86 2.05 -24.10
C ARG A 178 11.92 2.00 -22.91
N VAL A 179 12.47 1.91 -21.71
CA VAL A 179 11.74 1.99 -20.45
C VAL A 179 12.25 3.16 -19.62
N LEU A 180 11.31 3.88 -19.02
CA LEU A 180 11.54 4.89 -17.98
C LEU A 180 10.63 4.59 -16.79
N PHE A 181 11.15 4.80 -15.58
CA PHE A 181 10.32 4.91 -14.38
C PHE A 181 10.20 6.38 -13.96
N GLU A 182 8.97 6.83 -13.73
CA GLU A 182 8.64 8.16 -13.24
C GLU A 182 8.06 8.03 -11.82
N PRO A 183 8.68 8.65 -10.80
CA PRO A 183 8.21 8.52 -9.41
C PRO A 183 6.93 9.30 -9.13
N THR A 184 6.49 10.13 -10.07
CA THR A 184 5.34 11.02 -9.90
C THR A 184 4.10 10.19 -9.59
N PRO A 185 3.45 10.40 -8.42
CA PRO A 185 2.20 9.74 -8.11
C PRO A 185 1.18 10.08 -9.19
N VAL A 186 0.53 9.04 -9.72
CA VAL A 186 -0.55 9.23 -10.68
C VAL A 186 -1.78 9.73 -9.91
N ALA A 187 -2.46 10.76 -10.41
CA ALA A 187 -3.61 11.33 -9.74
C ALA A 187 -4.71 10.28 -9.52
N ASN A 188 -5.39 10.35 -8.37
CA ASN A 188 -6.55 9.51 -8.06
C ASN A 188 -7.63 9.70 -9.12
N ASN A 189 -8.26 8.60 -9.52
CA ASN A 189 -9.30 8.64 -10.54
C ASN A 189 -10.69 8.53 -9.90
N THR A 190 -11.61 9.39 -10.32
CA THR A 190 -12.99 9.48 -9.80
C THR A 190 -14.04 9.09 -10.85
N LEU A 191 -13.64 8.69 -12.06
CA LEU A 191 -14.58 8.36 -13.13
C LEU A 191 -15.23 6.98 -12.94
N PRO A 192 -16.56 6.84 -13.18
CA PRO A 192 -17.26 5.57 -13.16
C PRO A 192 -17.05 4.89 -14.52
N THR A 193 -16.01 4.10 -14.69
CA THR A 193 -15.99 3.18 -15.84
C THR A 193 -15.15 1.94 -15.55
N TYR A 194 -15.85 0.93 -15.04
CA TYR A 194 -15.79 -0.46 -15.48
C TYR A 194 -14.40 -1.08 -15.58
N CYS A 195 -13.87 -1.54 -14.45
CA CYS A 195 -12.68 -2.40 -14.40
C CYS A 195 -13.00 -3.89 -14.67
N ARG A 196 -14.28 -4.28 -14.74
CA ARG A 196 -14.71 -5.69 -14.89
C ARG A 196 -15.93 -5.78 -15.81
N PRO A 197 -15.79 -6.18 -17.09
CA PRO A 197 -16.93 -6.39 -17.98
C PRO A 197 -17.91 -7.39 -17.35
N GLY A 198 -19.18 -6.97 -17.15
CA GLY A 198 -20.24 -7.83 -16.60
C GLY A 198 -20.46 -7.77 -15.09
N ASP A 199 -19.76 -6.93 -14.33
CA ASP A 199 -20.06 -6.70 -12.91
C ASP A 199 -21.20 -5.67 -12.74
N PRO A 200 -22.35 -6.02 -12.12
CA PRO A 200 -23.48 -5.13 -11.93
C PRO A 200 -23.39 -4.27 -10.64
N THR A 201 -22.32 -4.35 -9.86
CA THR A 201 -22.19 -3.65 -8.56
C THR A 201 -21.74 -2.18 -8.70
N PRO A 202 -21.97 -1.31 -7.68
CA PRO A 202 -21.82 0.14 -7.80
C PRO A 202 -20.38 0.59 -8.07
N SER A 203 -20.24 1.79 -8.64
CA SER A 203 -18.99 2.47 -8.98
C SER A 203 -17.92 2.41 -7.88
N TYR A 204 -16.98 1.47 -7.97
CA TYR A 204 -15.80 1.45 -7.10
C TYR A 204 -14.89 2.65 -7.38
N SER A 205 -14.34 3.24 -6.32
CA SER A 205 -13.26 4.21 -6.42
C SER A 205 -11.92 3.48 -6.35
N TYR A 206 -11.07 3.70 -7.35
CA TYR A 206 -9.72 3.14 -7.41
C TYR A 206 -8.70 4.20 -7.06
N PHE A 207 -7.76 3.86 -6.18
CA PHE A 207 -6.66 4.74 -5.79
C PHE A 207 -5.38 4.24 -6.43
N ALA A 208 -4.65 5.15 -7.08
CA ALA A 208 -3.31 4.82 -7.54
C ALA A 208 -2.46 4.55 -6.31
N LEU A 209 -1.74 3.44 -6.30
CA LEU A 209 -0.67 3.31 -5.33
C LEU A 209 0.37 4.40 -5.61
N ASN A 210 1.00 4.92 -4.56
CA ASN A 210 2.11 5.86 -4.68
C ASN A 210 3.39 5.14 -5.15
N ASN A 211 3.30 4.59 -6.35
CA ASN A 211 4.13 3.55 -6.90
C ASN A 211 4.83 4.01 -8.19
N GLY A 212 4.57 5.25 -8.61
CA GLY A 212 5.05 5.83 -9.85
C GLY A 212 4.42 5.21 -11.11
N ARG A 213 5.00 5.53 -12.26
CA ARG A 213 4.54 5.12 -13.58
C ARG A 213 5.73 4.60 -14.39
N TRP A 214 5.54 3.48 -15.08
CA TRP A 214 6.48 3.03 -16.10
C TRP A 214 6.00 3.48 -17.46
N THR A 215 6.90 4.04 -18.24
CA THR A 215 6.69 4.40 -19.65
C THR A 215 7.50 3.44 -20.51
N ILE A 216 6.82 2.71 -21.41
CA ILE A 216 7.40 1.66 -22.26
C ILE A 216 7.14 2.05 -23.72
N GLN A 217 8.21 2.16 -24.51
CA GLN A 217 8.16 2.76 -25.84
C GLN A 217 8.86 1.88 -26.88
N PRO A 218 8.15 1.46 -27.95
CA PRO A 218 8.74 0.70 -29.04
C PRO A 218 9.48 1.59 -30.05
N PHE A 219 10.58 1.08 -30.59
CA PHE A 219 11.40 1.74 -31.61
C PHE A 219 11.81 0.75 -32.71
N GLY A 220 11.87 1.25 -33.95
CA GLY A 220 12.23 0.43 -35.11
C GLY A 220 13.72 0.26 -35.35
N ALA A 221 14.52 1.15 -34.76
CA ALA A 221 15.96 1.09 -34.81
C ALA A 221 16.51 1.53 -33.45
N VAL A 222 17.72 1.06 -33.13
CA VAL A 222 18.36 1.42 -31.87
C VAL A 222 18.52 2.94 -31.75
N ASP A 223 18.80 3.65 -32.83
CA ASP A 223 19.07 5.08 -32.92
C ASP A 223 17.85 5.93 -33.26
N ALA A 224 16.68 5.32 -33.41
CA ALA A 224 15.46 6.04 -33.73
C ALA A 224 15.12 7.07 -32.63
N THR A 225 14.86 8.30 -33.05
CA THR A 225 14.50 9.44 -32.17
C THR A 225 13.00 9.50 -31.90
N THR A 226 12.19 8.82 -32.73
CA THR A 226 10.73 8.74 -32.63
C THR A 226 10.26 7.32 -32.35
N VAL A 227 9.18 7.20 -31.58
CA VAL A 227 8.50 5.91 -31.31
C VAL A 227 8.03 5.32 -32.65
N GLY A 228 8.29 4.03 -32.86
CA GLY A 228 7.98 3.35 -34.12
C GLY A 228 6.72 2.49 -34.07
N ALA A 229 6.24 2.07 -35.24
CA ALA A 229 5.02 1.30 -35.40
C ALA A 229 5.14 -0.20 -35.06
N GLN A 230 6.11 -0.59 -34.23
CA GLN A 230 6.37 -1.99 -33.90
C GLN A 230 5.25 -2.57 -33.04
N THR A 231 5.08 -3.89 -33.11
CA THR A 231 4.19 -4.61 -32.22
C THR A 231 4.65 -4.36 -30.78
N GLY A 232 3.71 -4.02 -29.90
CA GLY A 232 3.99 -3.86 -28.49
C GLY A 232 4.49 -5.15 -27.82
N PRO A 233 4.74 -5.09 -26.50
CA PRO A 233 5.23 -6.25 -25.76
C PRO A 233 4.21 -7.41 -25.76
N ALA A 234 4.69 -8.65 -25.74
CA ALA A 234 3.88 -9.86 -25.62
C ALA A 234 3.44 -10.13 -24.18
N SER A 235 4.30 -9.79 -23.23
CA SER A 235 4.02 -9.75 -21.80
C SER A 235 4.84 -8.67 -21.11
N ILE A 236 4.29 -8.16 -20.01
CA ILE A 236 4.99 -7.26 -19.10
C ILE A 236 4.83 -7.82 -17.70
N THR A 237 5.94 -7.90 -16.97
CA THR A 237 5.98 -8.29 -15.56
C THR A 237 6.62 -7.17 -14.74
N MET A 238 5.85 -6.54 -13.87
CA MET A 238 6.32 -5.41 -13.07
C MET A 238 6.75 -5.83 -11.67
N TYR A 239 7.85 -5.26 -11.17
CA TYR A 239 8.39 -5.43 -9.83
C TYR A 239 8.43 -4.06 -9.12
N ASN A 240 7.35 -3.71 -8.41
CA ASN A 240 7.32 -2.52 -7.57
C ASN A 240 7.71 -2.86 -6.14
N ARG A 241 8.56 -2.06 -5.51
CA ARG A 241 9.07 -2.36 -4.16
C ARG A 241 9.01 -1.20 -3.19
N VAL A 242 8.31 -0.12 -3.53
CA VAL A 242 8.16 1.00 -2.61
C VAL A 242 6.82 0.96 -1.94
N VAL A 243 6.89 0.83 -0.64
CA VAL A 243 5.75 0.86 0.24
C VAL A 243 5.69 2.26 0.86
N THR A 244 4.66 3.05 0.54
CA THR A 244 4.16 4.03 1.52
C THR A 244 2.94 3.50 2.28
N ASN A 245 2.29 2.41 1.82
CA ASN A 245 1.05 1.88 2.38
C ASN A 245 1.01 0.33 2.38
N ALA A 246 1.94 -0.35 3.04
CA ALA A 246 1.90 -1.80 3.18
C ALA A 246 2.37 -2.20 4.56
N THR A 247 1.94 -3.39 4.93
CA THR A 247 2.26 -4.09 6.17
C THR A 247 3.79 -4.21 6.36
N THR A 248 4.20 -4.61 7.56
CA THR A 248 5.60 -4.86 7.95
C THR A 248 6.37 -5.83 7.05
N THR A 249 5.68 -6.58 6.19
CA THR A 249 6.28 -7.55 5.27
C THR A 249 6.30 -7.08 3.82
N GLY A 250 5.75 -5.89 3.54
CA GLY A 250 5.61 -5.37 2.18
C GLY A 250 4.97 -6.42 1.30
N ALA A 251 3.74 -6.86 1.62
CA ALA A 251 2.91 -7.74 0.80
C ALA A 251 1.57 -7.04 0.49
N CYS A 252 1.04 -7.13 -0.75
CA CYS A 252 -0.43 -7.08 -0.89
C CYS A 252 -0.94 -8.22 0.00
N PRO A 253 -1.96 -8.01 0.85
CA PRO A 253 -2.47 -9.09 1.67
C PRO A 253 -2.82 -10.28 0.80
N ALA A 254 -2.66 -11.46 1.38
CA ALA A 254 -3.15 -12.68 0.78
C ALA A 254 -4.62 -12.47 0.39
N ALA A 255 -4.92 -12.69 -0.90
CA ALA A 255 -6.29 -12.88 -1.35
C ALA A 255 -6.90 -13.98 -0.48
N GLY A 256 -8.02 -13.71 0.19
CA GLY A 256 -8.86 -14.80 0.64
C GLY A 256 -9.62 -15.40 -0.53
N THR A 257 -10.50 -16.35 -0.21
CA THR A 257 -11.46 -16.87 -1.16
C THR A 257 -12.56 -15.83 -1.38
N SER A 258 -12.86 -15.51 -2.64
CA SER A 258 -13.99 -14.64 -2.98
C SER A 258 -15.30 -15.16 -2.39
N PRO A 259 -16.09 -14.32 -1.70
CA PRO A 259 -17.49 -14.61 -1.44
C PRO A 259 -18.37 -14.26 -2.66
N ASP A 260 -17.80 -13.91 -3.82
CA ASP A 260 -18.54 -13.67 -5.06
C ASP A 260 -19.15 -15.00 -5.55
N ASP A 261 -20.39 -15.25 -5.11
CA ASP A 261 -21.22 -16.43 -5.40
C ASP A 261 -21.38 -16.72 -6.90
N TYR A 262 -21.04 -15.76 -7.77
CA TYR A 262 -21.19 -15.88 -9.21
C TYR A 262 -20.00 -16.58 -9.90
N TRP A 263 -18.80 -16.60 -9.31
CA TRP A 263 -17.59 -17.19 -9.94
C TRP A 263 -16.62 -17.82 -8.92
N PRO A 264 -16.91 -19.02 -8.37
CA PRO A 264 -16.23 -19.63 -7.21
C PRO A 264 -14.80 -20.17 -7.46
N GLY A 265 -14.06 -19.61 -8.41
CA GLY A 265 -12.71 -20.05 -8.77
C GLY A 265 -11.71 -18.95 -9.12
N ARG A 266 -12.05 -17.67 -8.88
CA ARG A 266 -11.15 -16.54 -9.18
C ARG A 266 -10.64 -15.86 -7.91
N PRO A 267 -9.36 -15.44 -7.89
CA PRO A 267 -8.79 -14.76 -6.73
C PRO A 267 -9.38 -13.35 -6.51
N THR A 268 -9.60 -12.98 -5.25
CA THR A 268 -9.99 -11.61 -4.83
C THR A 268 -8.75 -10.74 -4.73
N ASP A 269 -8.30 -10.25 -5.88
CA ASP A 269 -7.09 -9.44 -5.89
C ASP A 269 -7.37 -8.02 -5.43
N GLN A 270 -6.61 -7.56 -4.45
CA GLN A 270 -6.71 -6.21 -3.88
C GLN A 270 -5.88 -5.16 -4.65
N CYS A 271 -5.04 -5.64 -5.56
CA CYS A 271 -4.07 -4.86 -6.32
C CYS A 271 -4.29 -5.11 -7.83
N TYR A 272 -4.43 -4.05 -8.61
CA TYR A 272 -4.67 -4.08 -10.06
C TYR A 272 -3.58 -3.32 -10.81
N VAL A 273 -3.27 -3.71 -12.06
CA VAL A 273 -2.44 -2.88 -12.95
C VAL A 273 -3.29 -2.27 -14.05
N GLY A 274 -3.22 -0.95 -14.15
CA GLY A 274 -3.81 -0.20 -15.24
C GLY A 274 -2.79 -0.01 -16.35
N PHE A 275 -3.20 -0.32 -17.57
CA PHE A 275 -2.44 -0.01 -18.78
C PHE A 275 -3.17 1.04 -19.60
N ASN A 276 -2.45 2.06 -20.05
CA ASN A 276 -2.96 3.01 -21.03
C ASN A 276 -2.01 3.05 -22.24
N ALA A 277 -2.57 2.82 -23.43
CA ALA A 277 -1.87 3.03 -24.70
C ALA A 277 -2.37 4.34 -25.31
N ASN A 278 -1.50 5.34 -25.49
CA ASN A 278 -1.88 6.55 -26.21
C ASN A 278 -0.74 7.09 -27.08
N ALA A 279 -1.13 7.67 -28.22
CA ALA A 279 -0.24 8.16 -29.29
C ALA A 279 0.11 9.67 -29.19
N THR A 280 -0.27 10.37 -28.11
CA THR A 280 0.04 11.81 -27.94
C THR A 280 0.32 12.20 -26.48
N PRO A 281 1.29 13.11 -26.20
CA PRO A 281 1.75 13.42 -24.84
C PRO A 281 0.76 14.18 -23.94
N ALA A 282 -0.40 14.60 -24.45
CA ALA A 282 -1.25 15.60 -23.80
C ALA A 282 -2.67 15.13 -23.42
N VAL A 283 -3.03 13.87 -23.67
CA VAL A 283 -4.39 13.39 -23.35
C VAL A 283 -4.36 12.60 -22.05
N GLN A 284 -5.23 13.03 -21.13
CA GLN A 284 -5.70 12.36 -19.92
C GLN A 284 -5.40 10.86 -19.89
N LEU A 285 -4.95 10.38 -18.72
CA LEU A 285 -5.01 8.98 -18.34
C LEU A 285 -6.47 8.49 -18.49
N VAL A 286 -6.83 8.06 -19.69
CA VAL A 286 -8.08 7.36 -19.94
C VAL A 286 -8.05 6.10 -19.09
N ASN A 287 -9.17 5.79 -18.42
CA ASN A 287 -9.33 4.60 -17.59
C ASN A 287 -8.73 3.38 -18.27
N PRO A 288 -7.97 2.52 -17.56
CA PRO A 288 -7.69 1.19 -18.07
C PRO A 288 -9.04 0.49 -18.30
N ASN A 289 -9.34 0.19 -19.55
CA ASN A 289 -10.47 -0.65 -19.97
C ASN A 289 -10.24 -2.13 -19.62
N ASN A 290 -9.19 -2.45 -18.87
CA ASN A 290 -8.75 -3.77 -18.49
C ASN A 290 -7.88 -3.75 -17.22
N CYS A 291 -8.49 -3.91 -16.05
CA CYS A 291 -7.74 -4.21 -14.83
C CYS A 291 -7.66 -5.72 -14.65
N GLU A 292 -6.45 -6.26 -14.55
CA GLU A 292 -6.21 -7.65 -14.14
C GLU A 292 -5.66 -7.65 -12.73
N GLY A 293 -6.30 -8.46 -11.87
CA GLY A 293 -5.85 -8.70 -10.50
C GLY A 293 -4.71 -9.71 -10.47
N SER A 294 -3.82 -9.58 -9.49
CA SER A 294 -2.84 -10.62 -9.14
C SER A 294 -2.75 -10.77 -7.61
N ASN A 295 -2.78 -12.02 -7.17
CA ASN A 295 -2.67 -12.48 -5.79
C ASN A 295 -1.22 -12.77 -5.38
N THR A 296 -0.26 -12.43 -6.25
CA THR A 296 1.16 -12.40 -5.89
C THR A 296 1.58 -10.95 -5.72
N GLY A 297 1.81 -10.54 -4.47
CA GLY A 297 2.43 -9.25 -4.18
C GLY A 297 3.65 -9.07 -5.10
N PHE A 298 3.67 -7.97 -5.83
CA PHE A 298 4.82 -7.47 -6.60
C PHE A 298 5.19 -8.19 -7.89
N THR A 299 4.40 -9.14 -8.39
CA THR A 299 4.56 -9.66 -9.75
C THR A 299 3.22 -9.58 -10.46
N VAL A 300 3.08 -8.56 -11.30
CA VAL A 300 1.90 -8.45 -12.17
C VAL A 300 2.35 -8.75 -13.58
N THR A 301 2.01 -9.95 -14.05
CA THR A 301 2.29 -10.39 -15.41
C THR A 301 1.02 -10.25 -16.24
N ARG A 302 1.05 -9.37 -17.24
CA ARG A 302 0.01 -9.33 -18.28
C ARG A 302 0.49 -10.09 -19.50
N THR A 303 -0.33 -10.98 -20.04
CA THR A 303 -0.06 -11.69 -21.31
C THR A 303 -1.14 -11.36 -22.33
N GLY A 304 -0.90 -11.68 -23.60
CA GLY A 304 -1.95 -11.61 -24.62
C GLY A 304 -2.33 -10.17 -25.02
N PHE A 305 -1.34 -9.35 -25.39
CA PHE A 305 -1.55 -8.06 -26.06
C PHE A 305 -2.06 -8.25 -27.50
N THR A 306 -3.17 -8.98 -27.66
CA THR A 306 -3.77 -9.36 -28.95
C THR A 306 -4.98 -8.46 -29.24
N GLY A 307 -4.96 -7.76 -30.38
CA GLY A 307 -6.08 -6.94 -30.88
C GLY A 307 -5.69 -5.50 -31.22
N ALA A 308 -6.37 -4.93 -32.23
CA ALA A 308 -6.02 -3.68 -32.93
C ALA A 308 -5.75 -2.44 -32.05
N GLY A 309 -6.22 -2.41 -30.80
CA GLY A 309 -6.01 -1.31 -29.84
C GLY A 309 -4.75 -1.41 -28.97
N TYR A 310 -4.11 -2.58 -28.92
CA TYR A 310 -2.89 -2.81 -28.12
C TYR A 310 -1.66 -3.10 -28.98
N ASN A 311 -1.80 -3.16 -30.31
CA ASN A 311 -0.74 -3.63 -31.21
C ASN A 311 -0.61 -2.79 -32.49
N THR A 312 -0.93 -1.50 -32.45
CA THR A 312 -0.82 -0.64 -33.65
C THR A 312 -0.09 0.69 -33.39
N ASN A 313 0.88 0.96 -34.25
CA ASN A 313 1.22 2.28 -34.81
C ASN A 313 1.82 3.37 -33.88
N GLY A 314 2.93 3.10 -33.18
CA GLY A 314 3.70 4.17 -32.51
C GLY A 314 3.21 4.52 -31.11
N SER A 315 2.44 3.63 -30.49
CA SER A 315 1.82 3.86 -29.19
C SER A 315 2.81 3.73 -28.03
N VAL A 316 2.69 4.63 -27.05
CA VAL A 316 3.42 4.58 -25.77
C VAL A 316 2.56 3.84 -24.75
N TYR A 317 3.13 2.86 -24.04
CA TYR A 317 2.44 2.17 -22.96
C TYR A 317 2.82 2.76 -21.61
N PHE A 318 1.80 3.06 -20.82
CA PHE A 318 1.93 3.42 -19.42
C PHE A 318 1.45 2.29 -18.55
N ALA A 319 2.22 1.93 -17.54
CA ALA A 319 1.84 0.93 -16.55
C ALA A 319 1.88 1.53 -15.14
N THR A 320 0.82 1.33 -14.36
CA THR A 320 0.68 1.82 -12.98
C THR A 320 -0.11 0.82 -12.15
N ALA A 321 0.26 0.65 -10.88
CA ALA A 321 -0.46 -0.19 -9.94
C ALA A 321 -1.50 0.61 -9.13
N TRP A 322 -2.67 0.02 -8.93
CA TRP A 322 -3.84 0.59 -8.25
C TRP A 322 -4.29 -0.36 -7.15
N THR A 323 -4.92 0.18 -6.12
CA THR A 323 -5.74 -0.61 -5.19
C THR A 323 -7.19 -0.22 -5.30
N GLN A 324 -8.06 -1.20 -5.11
CA GLN A 324 -9.48 -0.93 -4.96
C GLN A 324 -9.73 -0.45 -3.54
N ASN A 325 -10.43 0.68 -3.39
CA ASN A 325 -11.01 1.01 -2.11
C ASN A 325 -12.18 0.06 -1.88
N HIS A 326 -12.00 -0.93 -1.01
CA HIS A 326 -13.12 -1.41 -0.23
C HIS A 326 -13.20 -0.49 0.98
N PRO A 327 -14.09 0.52 1.00
CA PRO A 327 -14.42 1.12 2.28
C PRO A 327 -14.89 -0.04 3.15
N LEU A 328 -14.09 -0.39 4.16
CA LEU A 328 -14.51 -1.29 5.22
C LEU A 328 -15.92 -0.85 5.61
N PRO A 329 -16.91 -1.77 5.64
CA PRO A 329 -18.25 -1.45 6.08
C PRO A 329 -18.14 -0.58 7.32
N ALA A 330 -18.66 0.63 7.21
CA ALA A 330 -18.77 1.49 8.37
C ALA A 330 -19.75 0.78 9.30
N GLU A 331 -19.28 0.27 10.46
CA GLU A 331 -20.02 0.26 11.76
C GLU A 331 -19.52 -0.71 12.87
N ASP A 332 -18.55 -1.60 12.70
CA ASP A 332 -18.60 -2.85 13.50
C ASP A 332 -17.52 -3.15 14.58
N ILE A 333 -16.77 -2.18 15.10
CA ILE A 333 -15.93 -2.46 16.30
C ILE A 333 -16.73 -2.16 17.57
N ARG A 334 -17.31 -3.21 18.16
CA ARG A 334 -18.05 -3.12 19.42
C ARG A 334 -17.14 -3.49 20.59
N LEU A 335 -16.63 -2.47 21.27
CA LEU A 335 -15.86 -2.60 22.50
C LEU A 335 -16.80 -2.64 23.71
N THR A 336 -16.44 -3.47 24.67
CA THR A 336 -17.06 -3.54 25.98
C THR A 336 -15.97 -3.66 27.06
N ALA A 337 -16.24 -3.12 28.26
CA ALA A 337 -15.30 -3.12 29.38
C ALA A 337 -16.02 -3.52 30.68
N ALA A 338 -15.48 -4.50 31.40
CA ALA A 338 -16.05 -5.04 32.64
C ALA A 338 -14.97 -5.21 33.72
N PRO A 339 -15.28 -5.06 35.01
CA PRO A 339 -14.41 -5.52 36.09
C PRO A 339 -14.23 -7.03 36.05
N ALA A 340 -12.99 -7.47 36.26
CA ALA A 340 -12.61 -8.86 36.39
C ALA A 340 -11.55 -8.98 37.50
N GLY A 341 -12.02 -9.14 38.74
CA GLY A 341 -11.17 -9.11 39.93
C GLY A 341 -10.54 -7.72 40.13
N SER A 342 -9.21 -7.66 40.15
CA SER A 342 -8.43 -6.42 40.30
C SER A 342 -8.09 -5.72 38.97
N ALA A 343 -8.76 -6.08 37.88
CA ALA A 343 -8.47 -5.56 36.54
C ALA A 343 -9.76 -5.23 35.78
N ILE A 344 -9.65 -4.46 34.70
CA ILE A 344 -10.73 -4.27 33.74
C ILE A 344 -10.48 -5.19 32.54
N ALA A 345 -11.41 -6.10 32.29
CA ALA A 345 -11.47 -6.94 31.11
C ALA A 345 -12.12 -6.17 29.96
N LEU A 346 -11.36 -6.01 28.89
CA LEU A 346 -11.79 -5.41 27.64
C LEU A 346 -12.07 -6.53 26.65
N THR A 347 -13.24 -6.49 26.01
CA THR A 347 -13.61 -7.43 24.95
C THR A 347 -14.16 -6.64 23.79
N TRP A 348 -13.60 -6.83 22.60
CA TRP A 348 -14.16 -6.25 21.38
C TRP A 348 -14.41 -7.31 20.33
N THR A 349 -15.52 -7.13 19.62
CA THR A 349 -15.86 -7.91 18.44
C THR A 349 -15.66 -7.09 17.19
N VAL A 350 -15.28 -7.76 16.11
CA VAL A 350 -15.07 -7.18 14.78
C VAL A 350 -15.82 -8.00 13.74
N SER A 351 -16.22 -7.36 12.63
CA SER A 351 -16.87 -8.06 11.52
C SER A 351 -15.98 -9.18 10.96
N PRO A 352 -16.58 -10.19 10.31
CA PRO A 352 -15.84 -11.27 9.65
C PRO A 352 -14.97 -10.84 8.47
N GLU A 353 -15.05 -9.59 8.00
CA GLU A 353 -14.22 -9.05 6.92
C GLU A 353 -12.77 -8.86 7.40
N ARG A 354 -12.03 -9.97 7.35
CA ARG A 354 -10.73 -10.14 8.01
C ARG A 354 -9.55 -9.66 7.19
N GLU A 355 -9.67 -9.52 5.87
CA GLU A 355 -8.50 -9.59 4.98
C GLU A 355 -7.58 -8.38 5.05
N HIS A 356 -8.09 -7.21 5.45
CA HIS A 356 -7.33 -5.97 5.39
C HIS A 356 -6.82 -5.45 6.74
N ILE A 357 -7.12 -6.14 7.86
CA ILE A 357 -6.77 -5.64 9.20
C ILE A 357 -5.37 -6.08 9.61
N LEU A 358 -4.55 -5.13 10.05
CA LEU A 358 -3.21 -5.37 10.61
C LEU A 358 -3.29 -5.79 12.07
N GLY A 359 -4.11 -5.08 12.84
CA GLY A 359 -4.20 -5.26 14.28
C GLY A 359 -4.94 -4.10 14.93
N TYR A 360 -4.82 -4.06 16.25
CA TYR A 360 -5.56 -3.16 17.12
C TYR A 360 -4.63 -2.50 18.11
N GLU A 361 -4.81 -1.22 18.35
CA GLU A 361 -4.22 -0.51 19.46
C GLU A 361 -5.30 -0.17 20.49
N LEU A 362 -5.02 -0.44 21.75
CA LEU A 362 -5.91 -0.14 22.85
C LEU A 362 -5.46 1.13 23.52
N TYR A 363 -6.43 2.00 23.78
CA TYR A 363 -6.21 3.29 24.39
C TYR A 363 -7.05 3.43 25.65
N ARG A 364 -6.48 4.11 26.64
CA ARG A 364 -7.12 4.42 27.92
C ARG A 364 -7.03 5.90 28.23
N SER A 365 -8.07 6.42 28.86
CA SER A 365 -8.14 7.79 29.37
C SER A 365 -8.80 7.81 30.76
N THR A 366 -8.49 8.83 31.56
CA THR A 366 -9.18 9.13 32.83
C THR A 366 -10.12 10.34 32.73
N ASP A 367 -10.09 11.08 31.62
CA ASP A 367 -10.91 12.27 31.38
C ASP A 367 -11.86 12.12 30.18
N GLY A 368 -11.73 11.04 29.41
CA GLY A 368 -12.50 10.76 28.21
C GLY A 368 -12.07 11.56 26.98
N VAL A 369 -10.98 12.34 27.08
CA VAL A 369 -10.47 13.23 26.03
C VAL A 369 -9.04 12.87 25.65
N ASN A 370 -8.14 12.78 26.64
CA ASN A 370 -6.73 12.49 26.44
C ASN A 370 -6.49 10.99 26.60
N PHE A 371 -6.30 10.30 25.47
CA PHE A 371 -6.08 8.87 25.42
C PHE A 371 -4.60 8.52 25.29
N SER A 372 -4.13 7.55 26.07
CA SER A 372 -2.79 6.97 25.99
C SER A 372 -2.88 5.50 25.60
N ARG A 373 -2.00 5.05 24.71
CA ARG A 373 -1.95 3.64 24.29
C ARG A 373 -1.49 2.76 25.46
N ILE A 374 -2.24 1.70 25.73
CA ILE A 374 -1.95 0.71 26.78
C ILE A 374 -1.54 -0.65 26.23
N ALA A 375 -1.94 -0.98 24.98
CA ALA A 375 -1.56 -2.22 24.34
C ALA A 375 -1.61 -2.11 22.81
N GLN A 376 -0.89 -3.01 22.16
CA GLN A 376 -0.96 -3.28 20.73
C GLN A 376 -1.17 -4.79 20.56
N ILE A 377 -2.14 -5.17 19.74
CA ILE A 377 -2.56 -6.56 19.51
C ILE A 377 -2.60 -6.80 18.01
N ASP A 378 -1.72 -7.67 17.52
CA ASP A 378 -1.73 -8.09 16.12
C ASP A 378 -2.99 -8.89 15.80
N LYS A 379 -3.42 -8.89 14.53
CA LYS A 379 -4.53 -9.72 14.06
C LYS A 379 -4.22 -11.20 14.31
N GLN A 380 -5.19 -11.92 14.90
CA GLN A 380 -5.09 -13.35 15.20
C GLN A 380 -6.11 -14.20 14.41
N GLY A 381 -6.76 -13.61 13.41
CA GLY A 381 -7.76 -14.30 12.58
C GLY A 381 -9.05 -14.65 13.31
N ARG A 382 -9.33 -14.03 14.47
CA ARG A 382 -10.55 -14.20 15.27
C ARG A 382 -11.48 -13.00 15.12
N THR A 383 -12.75 -13.18 15.45
CA THR A 383 -13.78 -12.11 15.47
C THR A 383 -13.97 -11.50 16.86
N THR A 384 -13.41 -12.12 17.89
CA THR A 384 -13.47 -11.64 19.27
C THR A 384 -12.06 -11.58 19.83
N TYR A 385 -11.74 -10.44 20.42
CA TYR A 385 -10.46 -10.18 21.07
C TYR A 385 -10.69 -9.76 22.51
N ASN A 386 -9.70 -10.00 23.34
CA ASN A 386 -9.73 -9.66 24.75
C ASN A 386 -8.41 -9.06 25.22
N HIS A 387 -8.48 -8.20 26.22
CA HIS A 387 -7.34 -7.64 26.91
C HIS A 387 -7.66 -7.41 28.38
N ARG A 388 -6.66 -7.54 29.26
CA ARG A 388 -6.82 -7.34 30.70
C ARG A 388 -5.96 -6.16 31.14
N ASP A 389 -6.59 -5.03 31.44
CA ASP A 389 -5.92 -3.87 32.02
C ASP A 389 -5.82 -4.05 33.54
N ALA A 390 -4.63 -4.47 34.01
CA ALA A 390 -4.34 -4.67 35.42
C ALA A 390 -3.80 -3.41 36.13
N TYR A 391 -3.58 -2.31 35.39
CA TYR A 391 -2.98 -1.09 35.93
C TYR A 391 -4.05 -0.04 36.23
N VAL A 392 -5.07 -0.44 36.97
CA VAL A 392 -6.26 0.35 37.30
C VAL A 392 -6.49 0.38 38.81
N GLN A 393 -7.12 1.45 39.30
CA GLN A 393 -7.43 1.61 40.72
C GLN A 393 -8.95 1.50 40.98
N PRO A 394 -9.38 0.92 42.12
CA PRO A 394 -10.76 1.03 42.61
C PRO A 394 -11.25 2.48 42.62
N LEU A 395 -12.55 2.67 42.36
CA LEU A 395 -13.21 3.97 42.36
C LEU A 395 -12.62 5.02 41.40
N THR A 396 -11.80 4.57 40.44
CA THR A 396 -11.28 5.42 39.36
C THR A 396 -12.00 5.09 38.07
N ARG A 397 -12.56 6.12 37.44
CA ARG A 397 -13.24 6.00 36.15
C ARG A 397 -12.21 5.96 35.02
N TYR A 398 -12.33 4.96 34.15
CA TYR A 398 -11.52 4.82 32.96
C TYR A 398 -12.39 4.77 31.71
N PHE A 399 -11.89 5.38 30.64
CA PHE A 399 -12.48 5.33 29.31
C PHE A 399 -11.56 4.54 28.40
N TYR A 400 -12.12 3.67 27.59
CA TYR A 400 -11.39 2.81 26.66
C TYR A 400 -11.91 2.97 25.24
N ARG A 401 -10.99 2.91 24.28
CA ARG A 401 -11.30 2.78 22.86
C ARG A 401 -10.28 1.88 22.19
N VAL A 402 -10.68 1.27 21.09
CA VAL A 402 -9.82 0.49 20.20
C VAL A 402 -9.62 1.26 18.91
N GLU A 403 -8.36 1.35 18.46
CA GLU A 403 -7.99 1.79 17.12
C GLU A 403 -7.67 0.55 16.29
N GLN A 404 -8.44 0.32 15.23
CA GLN A 404 -8.15 -0.69 14.23
C GLN A 404 -7.34 -0.05 13.10
N HIS A 405 -6.25 -0.72 12.75
CA HIS A 405 -5.37 -0.33 11.67
C HIS A 405 -5.52 -1.31 10.52
N ASP A 406 -5.69 -0.79 9.30
CA ASP A 406 -5.68 -1.60 8.10
C ASP A 406 -4.35 -1.49 7.34
N ILE A 407 -4.14 -2.41 6.41
CA ILE A 407 -2.98 -2.46 5.51
C ILE A 407 -2.77 -1.22 4.64
N PHE A 408 -3.82 -0.42 4.43
CA PHE A 408 -3.83 0.74 3.55
C PHE A 408 -3.47 2.02 4.32
N GLY A 409 -3.29 1.93 5.64
CA GLY A 409 -3.01 3.04 6.54
C GLY A 409 -4.25 3.75 7.05
N ASN A 410 -5.46 3.20 6.84
CA ASN A 410 -6.66 3.75 7.42
C ASN A 410 -6.78 3.35 8.89
N ILE A 411 -7.27 4.30 9.69
CA ILE A 411 -7.55 4.12 11.11
C ILE A 411 -9.07 4.17 11.31
N ARG A 412 -9.60 3.21 12.08
CA ARG A 412 -10.98 3.25 12.56
C ARG A 412 -11.05 3.09 14.07
N TYR A 413 -11.99 3.78 14.68
CA TYR A 413 -12.23 3.76 16.11
C TYR A 413 -13.42 2.87 16.45
N SER A 414 -13.34 2.17 17.60
CA SER A 414 -14.51 1.62 18.26
C SER A 414 -15.37 2.71 18.90
N ASN A 415 -16.52 2.32 19.44
CA ASN A 415 -17.16 3.08 20.50
C ASN A 415 -16.19 3.30 21.67
N THR A 416 -16.30 4.44 22.35
CA THR A 416 -15.63 4.67 23.63
C THR A 416 -16.50 4.10 24.75
N VAL A 417 -15.94 3.26 25.62
CA VAL A 417 -16.67 2.69 26.78
C VAL A 417 -16.08 3.13 28.10
N GLU A 418 -16.93 3.28 29.10
CA GLU A 418 -16.56 3.57 30.48
C GLU A 418 -16.55 2.28 31.33
N ALA A 419 -15.54 2.14 32.20
CA ALA A 419 -15.53 1.13 33.25
C ALA A 419 -14.83 1.65 34.53
N MET A 420 -15.18 1.04 35.66
CA MET A 420 -14.63 1.37 36.97
C MET A 420 -14.63 0.13 37.87
N LEU A 421 -13.57 -0.07 38.65
CA LEU A 421 -13.56 -1.13 39.67
C LEU A 421 -14.41 -0.74 40.89
N PRO A 422 -15.16 -1.68 41.48
CA PRO A 422 -15.95 -1.44 42.70
C PRO A 422 -15.04 -1.13 43.89
N ALA A 423 -15.63 -0.65 44.99
CA ALA A 423 -14.87 -0.43 46.21
C ALA A 423 -14.33 -1.77 46.76
N PRO A 424 -13.12 -1.81 47.35
CA PRO A 424 -12.60 -3.03 47.96
C PRO A 424 -13.55 -3.56 49.04
N GLY A 425 -13.89 -4.85 48.96
CA GLY A 425 -14.80 -5.50 49.92
C GLY A 425 -16.29 -5.23 49.69
N GLU A 426 -16.66 -4.55 48.60
CA GLU A 426 -18.06 -4.33 48.23
C GLU A 426 -18.73 -5.63 47.79
N THR A 427 -19.84 -6.00 48.44
CA THR A 427 -20.55 -7.26 48.22
C THR A 427 -21.79 -7.09 47.35
N PHE A 428 -22.38 -5.90 47.31
CA PHE A 428 -23.40 -5.49 46.35
C PHE A 428 -22.80 -4.52 45.34
N SER A 429 -22.67 -4.94 44.08
CA SER A 429 -22.15 -4.08 43.02
C SER A 429 -23.01 -4.18 41.76
N VAL A 430 -23.10 -3.09 41.03
CA VAL A 430 -23.89 -2.97 39.81
C VAL A 430 -23.15 -2.12 38.81
N GLN A 431 -23.08 -2.60 37.58
CA GLN A 431 -22.42 -1.91 36.47
C GLN A 431 -23.21 -2.04 35.19
N LEU A 432 -23.09 -1.05 34.31
CA LEU A 432 -23.73 -1.02 33.00
C LEU A 432 -22.70 -1.23 31.90
N GLN A 433 -22.96 -2.14 30.97
CA GLN A 433 -22.05 -2.40 29.86
C GLN A 433 -22.80 -2.73 28.54
N PRO A 434 -22.33 -2.21 27.39
CA PRO A 434 -21.42 -1.07 27.30
C PRO A 434 -22.09 0.22 27.79
N ASN A 435 -21.29 1.21 28.18
CA ASN A 435 -21.77 2.57 28.45
C ASN A 435 -20.82 3.56 27.76
N PRO A 436 -21.26 4.34 26.75
CA PRO A 436 -22.61 4.45 26.22
C PRO A 436 -23.17 3.15 25.59
N VAL A 437 -24.49 3.00 25.66
CA VAL A 437 -25.28 1.88 25.15
C VAL A 437 -26.11 2.31 23.94
N VAL A 438 -26.39 1.42 22.98
CA VAL A 438 -27.19 1.75 21.79
C VAL A 438 -28.53 1.03 21.84
N SER A 439 -28.54 -0.26 21.47
CA SER A 439 -29.71 -1.13 21.44
C SER A 439 -29.59 -2.31 22.41
N GLU A 440 -28.38 -2.83 22.57
CA GLU A 440 -28.07 -4.00 23.40
C GLU A 440 -27.15 -3.56 24.56
N GLY A 441 -27.55 -3.88 25.79
CA GLY A 441 -26.76 -3.60 26.98
C GLY A 441 -27.24 -4.39 28.17
N TYR A 442 -26.34 -4.56 29.13
CA TYR A 442 -26.57 -5.41 30.29
C TYR A 442 -26.19 -4.69 31.58
N LEU A 443 -26.90 -5.03 32.65
CA LEU A 443 -26.42 -4.81 34.00
C LEU A 443 -25.64 -6.03 34.46
N LEU A 444 -24.39 -5.81 34.87
CA LEU A 444 -23.61 -6.79 35.62
C LEU A 444 -23.86 -6.54 37.10
N VAL A 445 -24.51 -7.49 37.77
CA VAL A 445 -24.99 -7.36 39.15
C VAL A 445 -24.34 -8.45 40.00
N THR A 446 -23.71 -8.09 41.11
CA THR A 446 -23.31 -9.05 42.14
C THR A 446 -24.08 -8.75 43.42
N ILE A 447 -24.75 -9.77 43.97
CA ILE A 447 -25.57 -9.65 45.17
C ILE A 447 -25.15 -10.72 46.19
N PRO A 448 -25.01 -10.39 47.49
CA PRO A 448 -24.53 -11.35 48.49
C PRO A 448 -25.59 -12.34 48.99
N ALA A 449 -26.87 -12.04 48.83
CA ALA A 449 -27.99 -12.92 49.23
C ALA A 449 -29.16 -12.80 48.24
N GLY A 450 -30.03 -13.82 48.17
CA GLY A 450 -31.19 -13.76 47.28
C GLY A 450 -32.16 -12.62 47.65
N GLY A 451 -32.74 -11.97 46.65
CA GLY A 451 -33.73 -10.91 46.83
C GLY A 451 -34.07 -10.16 45.54
N THR A 452 -34.98 -9.20 45.65
CA THR A 452 -35.45 -8.41 44.51
C THR A 452 -34.53 -7.22 44.26
N LEU A 453 -33.97 -7.12 43.06
CA LEU A 453 -33.30 -5.94 42.54
C LEU A 453 -34.33 -5.05 41.85
N ALA A 454 -34.61 -3.88 42.42
CA ALA A 454 -35.45 -2.87 41.78
C ALA A 454 -34.58 -1.90 40.97
N PHE A 455 -35.04 -1.55 39.77
CA PHE A 455 -34.40 -0.63 38.84
C PHE A 455 -35.38 0.46 38.44
N GLN A 456 -34.94 1.71 38.53
CA GLN A 456 -35.68 2.90 38.13
C GLN A 456 -34.78 3.77 37.27
N LEU A 457 -35.28 4.20 36.11
CA LEU A 457 -34.54 5.03 35.18
C LEU A 457 -35.17 6.42 35.10
N TYR A 458 -34.36 7.44 35.35
CA TYR A 458 -34.76 8.84 35.31
C TYR A 458 -34.08 9.55 34.14
N ASP A 459 -34.81 10.42 33.44
CA ASP A 459 -34.23 11.31 32.43
C ASP A 459 -33.42 12.46 33.06
N ALA A 460 -32.82 13.30 32.22
CA ALA A 460 -32.04 14.45 32.67
C ALA A 460 -32.85 15.51 33.45
N ALA A 461 -34.18 15.51 33.32
CA ALA A 461 -35.07 16.38 34.09
C ALA A 461 -35.53 15.73 35.41
N GLY A 462 -35.08 14.51 35.72
CA GLY A 462 -35.46 13.76 36.92
C GLY A 462 -36.83 13.07 36.81
N LYS A 463 -37.42 12.99 35.62
CA LYS A 463 -38.67 12.26 35.40
C LYS A 463 -38.40 10.77 35.28
N LEU A 464 -39.16 9.95 35.98
CA LEU A 464 -39.12 8.48 35.85
C LEU A 464 -39.62 8.08 34.45
N VAL A 465 -38.78 7.40 33.68
CA VAL A 465 -39.06 6.98 32.30
C VAL A 465 -39.18 5.46 32.13
N ALA A 466 -38.60 4.67 33.03
CA ALA A 466 -38.76 3.22 33.06
C ALA A 466 -38.56 2.68 34.47
N GLN A 467 -39.19 1.55 34.80
CA GLN A 467 -38.89 0.78 36.00
C GLN A 467 -39.00 -0.71 35.71
N GLN A 468 -38.21 -1.51 36.43
CA GLN A 468 -38.23 -2.96 36.34
C GLN A 468 -37.79 -3.57 37.67
N ALA A 469 -38.18 -4.82 37.94
CA ALA A 469 -37.68 -5.59 39.06
C ALA A 469 -37.28 -6.99 38.62
N TRP A 470 -36.23 -7.53 39.22
CA TRP A 470 -35.76 -8.89 38.99
C TRP A 470 -35.49 -9.59 40.32
N ASP A 471 -36.02 -10.79 40.49
CA ASP A 471 -35.70 -11.64 41.63
C ASP A 471 -34.43 -12.43 41.32
N LEU A 472 -33.37 -12.15 42.07
CA LEU A 472 -32.04 -12.70 41.86
C LEU A 472 -31.62 -13.55 43.06
N THR A 473 -30.86 -14.62 42.81
CA THR A 473 -30.23 -15.42 43.86
C THR A 473 -28.90 -14.78 44.28
N ALA A 474 -28.27 -15.30 45.33
CA ALA A 474 -26.92 -14.88 45.71
C ALA A 474 -25.92 -15.21 44.57
N GLY A 475 -25.03 -14.27 44.24
CA GLY A 475 -24.01 -14.43 43.20
C GLY A 475 -24.00 -13.31 42.16
N SER A 476 -23.32 -13.56 41.05
CA SER A 476 -23.22 -12.64 39.92
C SER A 476 -24.22 -12.98 38.82
N HIS A 477 -24.87 -11.95 38.28
CA HIS A 477 -25.91 -12.03 37.27
C HIS A 477 -25.65 -11.02 36.14
N GLN A 478 -26.10 -11.37 34.94
CA GLN A 478 -26.15 -10.48 33.80
C GLN A 478 -27.62 -10.27 33.42
N VAL A 479 -28.11 -9.05 33.58
CA VAL A 479 -29.51 -8.68 33.32
C VAL A 479 -29.59 -7.90 32.02
N ASP A 480 -30.41 -8.36 31.08
CA ASP A 480 -30.63 -7.69 29.79
C ASP A 480 -31.49 -6.43 29.95
N LEU A 481 -30.98 -5.30 29.46
CA LEU A 481 -31.68 -4.01 29.45
C LEU A 481 -32.32 -3.70 28.10
N SER A 482 -32.12 -4.50 27.06
CA SER A 482 -32.65 -4.25 25.71
C SER A 482 -34.16 -3.89 25.69
N PRO A 483 -35.04 -4.54 26.47
CA PRO A 483 -36.46 -4.17 26.55
C PRO A 483 -36.72 -2.75 27.07
N ILE A 484 -35.92 -2.29 28.04
CA ILE A 484 -36.00 -0.93 28.59
C ILE A 484 -35.39 0.06 27.60
N LEU A 485 -34.25 -0.28 27.00
CA LEU A 485 -33.56 0.56 26.03
C LEU A 485 -34.41 0.84 24.80
N ALA A 486 -35.25 -0.11 24.35
CA ALA A 486 -36.17 0.09 23.23
C ALA A 486 -37.25 1.16 23.49
N GLN A 487 -37.50 1.51 24.76
CA GLN A 487 -38.57 2.43 25.17
C GLN A 487 -38.09 3.86 25.42
N VAL A 488 -36.78 4.07 25.45
CA VAL A 488 -36.17 5.37 25.75
C VAL A 488 -35.40 5.92 24.55
N ALA A 489 -35.44 7.23 24.36
CA ALA A 489 -34.70 7.91 23.30
C ALA A 489 -33.20 7.99 23.61
N ALA A 490 -32.37 8.36 22.62
CA ALA A 490 -30.98 8.67 22.89
C ALA A 490 -30.87 9.87 23.87
N GLY A 491 -29.98 9.78 24.85
CA GLY A 491 -29.86 10.77 25.91
C GLY A 491 -29.08 10.30 27.12
N ASN A 492 -28.95 11.19 28.11
CA ASN A 492 -28.37 10.90 29.41
C ASN A 492 -29.49 10.55 30.42
N TYR A 493 -29.29 9.47 31.14
CA TYR A 493 -30.21 8.96 32.14
C TYR A 493 -29.48 8.63 33.44
N ASN A 494 -30.20 8.68 34.55
CA ASN A 494 -29.75 8.22 35.85
C ASN A 494 -30.55 6.98 36.23
N ALA A 495 -29.88 5.84 36.35
CA ALA A 495 -30.47 4.61 36.85
C ALA A 495 -30.25 4.50 38.36
N LEU A 496 -31.33 4.34 39.12
CA LEU A 496 -31.32 4.02 40.53
C LEU A 496 -31.61 2.52 40.69
N LEU A 497 -30.70 1.82 41.36
CA LEU A 497 -30.81 0.40 41.63
C LEU A 497 -30.84 0.18 43.13
N SER A 498 -31.84 -0.56 43.62
CA SER A 498 -31.96 -0.85 45.05
C SER A 498 -32.18 -2.33 45.31
N TRP A 499 -31.46 -2.85 46.30
CA TRP A 499 -31.59 -4.21 46.79
C TRP A 499 -31.33 -4.24 48.30
N GLY A 500 -32.21 -4.88 49.07
CA GLY A 500 -32.01 -5.04 50.52
C GLY A 500 -31.89 -3.73 51.33
N GLY A 501 -32.37 -2.60 50.79
CA GLY A 501 -32.20 -1.26 51.37
C GLY A 501 -30.92 -0.54 50.94
N GLU A 502 -29.96 -1.24 50.32
CA GLU A 502 -28.83 -0.60 49.66
C GLU A 502 -29.24 0.00 48.32
N VAL A 503 -28.63 1.14 47.98
CA VAL A 503 -28.91 1.87 46.75
C VAL A 503 -27.60 2.12 46.00
N ARG A 504 -27.65 2.02 44.67
CA ARG A 504 -26.57 2.39 43.75
C ARG A 504 -27.15 3.23 42.63
N THR A 505 -26.37 4.21 42.19
CA THR A 505 -26.73 5.08 41.07
C THR A 505 -25.75 4.87 39.93
N LEU A 506 -26.26 4.67 38.72
CA LEU A 506 -25.49 4.54 37.50
C LEU A 506 -25.90 5.61 36.50
N ARG A 507 -24.93 6.17 35.79
CA ARG A 507 -25.22 6.98 34.61
C ARG A 507 -25.38 6.06 33.42
N LEU A 508 -26.52 6.14 32.73
CA LEU A 508 -26.76 5.43 31.47
C LEU A 508 -26.77 6.47 30.35
N ILE A 509 -25.88 6.29 29.37
CA ILE A 509 -25.84 7.13 28.17
C ILE A 509 -26.35 6.29 27.01
N LYS A 510 -27.55 6.60 26.51
CA LYS A 510 -28.07 5.96 25.30
C LYS A 510 -27.63 6.76 24.08
N ALA A 511 -26.80 6.17 23.22
CA ALA A 511 -26.31 6.76 21.98
C ALA A 511 -27.22 6.39 20.79
N ASP A 512 -27.21 7.25 19.78
CA ASP A 512 -27.80 7.01 18.47
C ASP A 512 -26.67 6.83 17.45
N LEU A 513 -26.63 5.69 16.76
CA LEU A 513 -25.60 5.41 15.74
C LEU A 513 -25.95 5.99 14.37
N THR A 514 -27.15 6.56 14.19
CA THR A 514 -27.58 7.16 12.91
C THR A 514 -27.07 8.59 12.69
N ARG A 515 -26.19 9.09 13.57
CA ARG A 515 -25.65 10.46 13.53
C ARG A 515 -24.16 10.55 13.68
#